data_AF-A0A379W675-F1
#
_entry.id   AF-A0A379W675-F1
#
_cell.length_a   1.000
_cell.length_b   1.000
_cell.length_c   1.000
_cell.angle_alpha   90.00
_cell.angle_beta   90.00
_cell.angle_gamma   90.00
#
_symmetry.space_group_name_H-M   'P 1'
#
loop_
_entity.id
_entity.type
_entity.pdbx_description
1 polymer ?
#
loop_
_entity_poly.entity_id
_entity_poly.type
_entity_poly.pdbx_seq_one_letter_code
_entity_poly.pdbx_strand_id
1 'polypeptide(L)' 'MKYIGAHVSAAGGLANAPARAAEIGATAFALFTKNQRQWRAAPLTPQVIDDFKIACEKYHFSAAQILPTIVT' A
#
# COMPACT_ATOMS: atom_id res chain seq x y z
N MET A 1 -18.28 3.93 9.91
CA MET A 1 -17.36 4.95 9.35
C MET A 1 -17.21 4.66 7.86
N LYS A 2 -17.16 5.67 6.98
CA LYS A 2 -16.87 5.46 5.55
C LYS A 2 -15.37 5.61 5.33
N TYR A 3 -14.77 4.74 4.53
CA TYR A 3 -13.37 4.86 4.10
C TYR A 3 -13.32 5.31 2.65
N ILE A 4 -12.59 6.38 2.39
CA ILE A 4 -12.52 7.04 1.08
C ILE A 4 -11.07 7.29 0.75
N GLY A 5 -10.68 6.95 -0.47
CA GLY A 5 -9.40 7.34 -1.03
C GLY A 5 -9.22 6.82 -2.44
N ALA A 6 -7.96 6.61 -2.83
CA ALA A 6 -7.60 6.34 -4.21
C ALA A 6 -6.71 5.10 -4.34
N HIS A 7 -6.59 4.62 -5.57
CA HIS A 7 -5.50 3.71 -5.91
C HIS A 7 -4.21 4.53 -6.05
N VAL A 8 -3.27 4.35 -5.14
CA VAL A 8 -2.03 5.13 -5.06
C VAL A 8 -0.83 4.34 -5.58
N SER A 9 0.16 5.06 -6.09
CA SER A 9 1.39 4.45 -6.59
C SER A 9 2.25 3.93 -5.43
N ALA A 10 2.82 2.73 -5.59
CA ALA A 10 3.88 2.19 -4.75
C ALA A 10 5.28 2.28 -5.41
N ALA A 11 5.43 3.10 -6.46
CA ALA A 11 6.71 3.31 -7.12
C ALA A 11 7.77 3.81 -6.12
N GLY A 12 8.94 3.19 -6.14
CA GLY A 12 10.03 3.42 -5.19
C GLY A 12 9.93 2.61 -3.89
N GLY A 13 8.89 1.80 -3.70
CA GLY A 13 8.72 0.93 -2.53
C GLY A 13 7.30 0.96 -1.97
N LEU A 14 6.84 -0.16 -1.39
CA LEU A 14 5.49 -0.29 -0.83
C LEU A 14 5.20 0.72 0.27
N ALA A 15 6.20 1.05 1.11
CA ALA A 15 6.08 2.01 2.21
C ALA A 15 5.76 3.45 1.75
N ASN A 16 5.92 3.77 0.47
CA ASN A 16 5.53 5.07 -0.08
C ASN A 16 4.01 5.22 -0.25
N ALA A 17 3.27 4.12 -0.37
CA ALA A 17 1.84 4.16 -0.62
C ALA A 17 1.04 4.79 0.55
N PRO A 18 1.27 4.41 1.84
CA PRO A 18 0.64 5.09 2.97
C PRO A 18 0.91 6.60 3.02
N ALA A 19 2.15 7.02 2.75
CA ALA A 19 2.51 8.44 2.72
C ALA A 19 1.73 9.20 1.63
N ARG A 20 1.68 8.66 0.41
CA ARG A 20 0.93 9.26 -0.71
C ARG A 20 -0.57 9.28 -0.45
N ALA A 21 -1.13 8.26 0.21
CA ALA A 21 -2.53 8.25 0.62
C ALA A 21 -2.82 9.35 1.65
N ALA A 22 -1.92 9.55 2.62
CA ALA A 22 -2.05 10.62 3.60
C ALA A 22 -1.94 12.02 2.98
N GLU A 23 -1.02 12.21 2.01
CA GLU A 23 -0.84 13.48 1.29
C GLU A 23 -2.13 13.97 0.60
N ILE A 24 -2.98 13.05 0.14
CA ILE A 24 -4.27 13.38 -0.49
C ILE A 24 -5.45 13.41 0.49
N GLY A 25 -5.20 13.26 1.80
CA GLY A 25 -6.25 13.23 2.83
C GLY A 25 -7.12 11.97 2.80
N ALA A 26 -6.61 10.85 2.28
CA ALA A 26 -7.36 9.61 2.21
C ALA A 26 -7.51 8.94 3.58
N THR A 27 -8.64 8.24 3.77
CA THR A 27 -8.92 7.39 4.94
C THR A 27 -8.88 5.90 4.61
N ALA A 28 -8.66 5.55 3.33
CA ALA A 28 -8.28 4.23 2.82
C ALA A 28 -7.51 4.36 1.50
N PHE A 29 -6.81 3.32 1.08
CA PHE A 29 -6.16 3.31 -0.24
C PHE A 29 -6.07 1.91 -0.84
N ALA A 30 -5.87 1.86 -2.15
CA ALA A 30 -5.51 0.64 -2.87
C ALA A 30 -4.10 0.77 -3.44
N LEU A 31 -3.42 -0.36 -3.60
CA LEU A 31 -2.09 -0.42 -4.24
C LEU A 31 -1.89 -1.76 -4.96
N PHE A 32 -0.96 -1.78 -5.91
CA PHE A 32 -0.38 -3.02 -6.42
C PHE A 32 0.77 -3.48 -5.51
N THR A 33 0.77 -4.76 -5.16
CA THR A 33 1.85 -5.39 -4.36
C THR A 33 2.99 -5.95 -5.22
N LYS A 34 2.81 -6.00 -6.55
CA LYS A 34 3.80 -6.44 -7.54
C LYS A 34 3.69 -5.68 -8.86
N ASN A 35 4.69 -5.83 -9.72
CA ASN A 35 4.65 -5.35 -11.10
C ASN A 35 3.56 -6.10 -11.91
N GLN A 36 2.63 -5.35 -12.51
CA GLN A 36 1.51 -5.89 -13.29
C GLN A 36 1.91 -6.59 -14.59
N ARG A 37 3.13 -6.34 -15.10
CA ARG A 37 3.65 -6.97 -16.32
C ARG A 37 4.31 -8.32 -16.06
N GLN A 38 4.48 -8.70 -14.79
CA GLN A 38 5.13 -9.94 -14.39
C GLN A 38 4.09 -10.94 -13.84
N TRP A 39 4.11 -12.15 -14.38
CA TRP A 39 3.28 -13.25 -13.91
C TRP A 39 3.67 -13.67 -12.49
N ARG A 40 4.98 -13.86 -12.24
CA ARG A 40 5.54 -14.21 -10.93
C ARG A 40 6.34 -13.03 -10.37
N ALA A 41 6.05 -12.66 -9.12
CA ALA A 41 6.83 -11.69 -8.38
C ALA A 41 7.82 -12.40 -7.45
N ALA A 42 8.95 -11.76 -7.18
CA ALA A 42 9.81 -12.18 -6.09
C ALA A 42 9.05 -12.07 -4.75
N PRO A 43 9.30 -12.99 -3.79
CA PRO A 43 8.77 -12.86 -2.44
C PRO A 43 9.16 -11.52 -1.81
N LEU A 44 8.25 -10.93 -1.02
CA LEU A 44 8.56 -9.74 -0.24
C LEU A 44 9.56 -10.12 0.86
N THR A 45 10.55 -9.27 1.09
CA THR A 45 11.49 -9.45 2.20
C THR A 45 10.85 -9.01 3.51
N PRO A 46 11.29 -9.55 4.68
CA PRO A 46 10.81 -9.10 5.99
C PRO A 46 10.95 -7.59 6.19
N GLN A 47 12.07 -7.01 5.74
CA GLN A 47 12.30 -5.57 5.82
C GLN A 47 11.22 -4.75 5.10
N VAL A 48 10.87 -5.15 3.86
CA VAL A 48 9.83 -4.45 3.08
C VAL A 48 8.46 -4.54 3.75
N ILE A 49 8.17 -5.68 4.39
CA ILE A 49 6.92 -5.88 5.14
C ILE A 49 6.88 -4.96 6.35
N ASP A 50 7.96 -4.89 7.12
CA ASP A 50 8.03 -4.08 8.33
C ASP A 50 8.02 -2.57 8.00
N ASP A 51 8.74 -2.14 6.97
CA ASP A 51 8.70 -0.74 6.51
C ASP A 51 7.28 -0.32 6.11
N PHE A 52 6.54 -1.21 5.43
CA PHE A 52 5.15 -0.95 5.07
C PHE A 52 4.24 -0.84 6.30
N LYS A 53 4.40 -1.73 7.29
CA LYS A 53 3.62 -1.67 8.55
C LYS A 53 3.90 -0.39 9.33
N ILE A 54 5.19 -0.03 9.50
CA ILE A 54 5.60 1.21 10.18
C ILE A 54 5.00 2.43 9.48
N ALA A 55 5.01 2.46 8.13
CA ALA A 55 4.38 3.53 7.38
C ALA A 55 2.86 3.57 7.60
N CYS A 56 2.17 2.42 7.55
CA CYS A 56 0.74 2.34 7.83
C CYS A 56 0.38 2.85 9.24
N GLU A 57 1.15 2.47 10.27
CA GLU A 57 0.97 2.95 11.63
C GLU A 57 1.17 4.47 11.73
N LYS A 58 2.26 4.99 11.14
CA LYS A 58 2.57 6.42 11.10
C LYS A 58 1.46 7.27 10.47
N TYR A 59 0.78 6.74 9.46
CA TYR A 59 -0.28 7.43 8.72
C TYR A 59 -1.69 6.95 9.08
N HIS A 60 -1.84 6.19 10.17
CA HIS A 60 -3.12 5.74 10.73
C HIS A 60 -3.99 4.90 9.78
N PHE A 61 -3.36 4.04 8.98
CA PHE A 61 -4.06 3.04 8.15
C PHE A 61 -3.99 1.66 8.81
N SER A 62 -5.16 1.12 9.15
CA SER A 62 -5.34 -0.28 9.54
C SER A 62 -5.57 -1.18 8.33
N ALA A 63 -5.45 -2.50 8.51
CA ALA A 63 -5.70 -3.46 7.44
C ALA A 63 -7.12 -3.35 6.82
N ALA A 64 -8.12 -2.91 7.60
CA ALA A 64 -9.49 -2.71 7.12
C ALA A 64 -9.64 -1.52 6.14
N GLN A 65 -8.60 -0.67 6.04
CA GLN A 65 -8.57 0.52 5.18
C GLN A 65 -7.68 0.34 3.94
N ILE A 66 -7.12 -0.86 3.74
CA ILE A 66 -6.15 -1.11 2.67
C ILE A 66 -6.68 -2.20 1.77
N LEU A 67 -6.82 -1.89 0.48
CA LEU A 67 -7.22 -2.87 -0.53
C LEU A 67 -5.99 -3.31 -1.35
N PRO A 68 -5.43 -4.50 -1.10
CA PRO A 68 -4.36 -5.03 -1.93
C PRO A 68 -4.92 -5.47 -3.29
N THR A 69 -4.40 -4.89 -4.37
CA THR A 69 -4.75 -5.34 -5.71
C THR A 69 -3.69 -6.31 -6.20
N ILE A 70 -4.07 -7.58 -6.29
CA ILE A 70 -3.28 -8.62 -6.95
C ILE A 70 -3.75 -8.70 -8.39
N VAL A 71 -2.83 -8.53 -9.33
CA VAL A 71 -3.06 -8.87 -10.74
C VAL A 71 -2.72 -10.35 -10.88
N THR A 72 -3.73 -11.23 -10.72
CA THR A 72 -3.59 -12.68 -10.93
C THR A 72 -3.43 -13.00 -12.41
#